data_AF-A0A1C6CG24-F1
#
_entry.id   AF-A0A1C6CG24-F1
#
_cell.length_a   1.000
_cell.length_b   1.000
_cell.length_c   1.000
_cell.angle_alpha   90.00
_cell.angle_beta   90.00
_cell.angle_gamma   90.00
#
_symmetry.space_group_name_H-M   'P 1'
#
loop_
_entity.id
_entity.type
_entity.pdbx_description
1 polymer ?
#
loop_
_entity_poly.entity_id
_entity_poly.type
_entity_poly.pdbx_seq_one_letter_code
_entity_poly.pdbx_strand_id
1 'polypeptide(L)'
;MAKQIVIDDREYIEIVDKNGTVTGGFMFNPADLDIIKRADTVQKKFEELELPADDDPDGLDKMSGTVKELFDELLNTQGASDDLFKHCNPWTPYKDGRFFCEYVLDQLVKFIESEMNVRIKKSTSRLRNYTEKYRK
;
A
#
# COMPACT_ATOMS: atom_id res chain seq x y z
N MET A 1 33.23 -17.77 -3.73
CA MET A 1 31.99 -17.21 -3.13
C MET A 1 31.98 -15.71 -3.37
N ALA A 2 30.87 -15.16 -3.85
CA ALA A 2 30.71 -13.71 -4.01
C ALA A 2 30.50 -13.05 -2.64
N LYS A 3 30.92 -11.79 -2.49
CA LYS A 3 30.63 -10.98 -1.29
C LYS A 3 29.22 -10.38 -1.43
N GLN A 4 28.53 -10.20 -0.30
CA GLN A 4 27.15 -9.71 -0.24
C GLN A 4 27.08 -8.43 0.61
N ILE A 5 26.09 -7.58 0.33
CA ILE A 5 25.65 -6.45 1.16
C ILE A 5 24.14 -6.59 1.39
N VAL A 6 23.67 -6.18 2.56
CA VAL A 6 22.24 -6.19 2.92
C VAL A 6 21.66 -4.80 2.69
N ILE A 7 20.64 -4.70 1.85
CA ILE A 7 19.85 -3.50 1.62
C ILE A 7 18.37 -3.93 1.72
N ASP A 8 17.81 -3.78 2.91
CA ASP A 8 16.38 -3.99 3.17
C ASP A 8 15.94 -2.97 4.23
N ASP A 9 15.05 -2.06 3.83
CA ASP A 9 14.50 -1.00 4.67
C ASP A 9 12.99 -1.13 4.87
N ARG A 10 12.43 -2.29 4.51
CA ARG A 10 11.02 -2.62 4.72
C ARG A 10 10.77 -2.99 6.17
N GLU A 11 9.57 -2.69 6.62
CA GLU A 11 9.07 -2.97 7.96
C GLU A 11 7.81 -3.82 7.86
N TYR A 12 7.56 -4.67 8.87
CA TYR A 12 6.31 -5.42 8.92
C TYR A 12 5.19 -4.51 9.43
N ILE A 13 4.16 -4.31 8.60
CA ILE A 13 3.01 -3.47 8.92
C ILE A 13 1.85 -4.38 9.32
N GLU A 14 1.46 -4.30 10.59
CA GLU A 14 0.31 -5.03 11.12
C GLU A 14 -1.01 -4.39 10.67
N ILE A 15 -1.95 -5.22 10.25
CA ILE A 15 -3.34 -4.84 10.03
C ILE A 15 -4.10 -5.17 11.31
N VAL A 16 -4.75 -4.17 11.88
CA VAL A 16 -5.51 -4.30 13.13
C VAL A 16 -6.98 -4.02 12.92
N ASP A 17 -7.82 -4.79 13.60
CA ASP A 17 -9.26 -4.53 13.65
C ASP A 17 -9.59 -3.37 14.62
N LYS A 18 -10.88 -3.01 14.69
CA LYS A 18 -11.37 -1.93 15.58
C LYS A 18 -11.18 -2.24 17.07
N ASN A 19 -10.94 -3.50 17.44
CA ASN A 19 -10.70 -3.93 18.81
C ASN A 19 -9.20 -3.98 19.16
N GLY A 20 -8.32 -3.67 18.18
CA GLY A 20 -6.87 -3.77 18.33
C GLY A 20 -6.31 -5.18 18.15
N THR A 21 -7.09 -6.11 17.62
CA THR A 21 -6.63 -7.48 17.30
C THR A 21 -5.89 -7.45 15.97
N VAL A 22 -4.69 -8.03 15.92
CA VAL A 22 -3.92 -8.20 14.68
C VAL A 22 -4.58 -9.27 13.81
N THR A 23 -4.94 -8.92 12.57
CA THR A 23 -5.65 -9.80 11.63
C THR A 23 -4.77 -10.32 10.49
N GLY A 24 -3.62 -9.68 10.27
CA GLY A 24 -2.63 -9.99 9.22
C GLY A 24 -1.57 -8.89 9.12
N GLY A 25 -0.76 -8.91 8.07
CA GLY A 25 0.22 -7.85 7.84
C GLY A 25 1.21 -8.16 6.72
N PHE A 26 1.91 -7.13 6.26
CA PHE A 26 2.78 -7.21 5.08
C PHE A 26 4.07 -6.41 5.25
N MET A 27 5.12 -6.78 4.52
CA MET A 27 6.40 -6.07 4.54
C MET A 27 6.35 -4.86 3.62
N PHE A 28 6.58 -3.64 4.11
CA PHE A 28 6.50 -2.44 3.29
C PHE A 28 7.43 -1.33 3.80
N ASN A 29 7.91 -0.47 2.90
CA ASN A 29 8.62 0.73 3.28
C ASN A 29 7.70 1.95 3.15
N PRO A 30 7.16 2.50 4.25
CA PRO A 30 6.23 3.62 4.20
C PRO A 30 6.88 4.97 3.89
N ALA A 31 8.20 5.01 3.71
CA ALA A 31 8.95 6.16 3.23
C ALA A 31 9.27 6.11 1.73
N ASP A 32 8.81 5.08 1.03
CA ASP A 32 9.13 4.88 -0.38
C ASP A 32 8.51 5.98 -1.25
N LEU A 33 9.34 6.88 -1.77
CA LEU A 33 8.92 7.99 -2.62
C LEU A 33 8.43 7.54 -4.01
N ASP A 34 8.83 6.35 -4.47
CA ASP A 34 8.35 5.81 -5.73
C ASP A 34 6.91 5.30 -5.64
N ILE A 35 6.30 5.29 -4.44
CA ILE A 35 4.86 5.00 -4.29
C ILE A 35 3.97 5.97 -5.09
N ILE A 36 4.41 7.22 -5.28
CA ILE A 36 3.68 8.21 -6.07
C ILE A 36 3.58 7.74 -7.53
N LYS A 37 4.70 7.27 -8.10
CA LYS A 37 4.73 6.74 -9.47
C LYS A 37 3.89 5.48 -9.59
N ARG A 38 3.95 4.58 -8.59
CA ARG A 38 3.14 3.37 -8.60
C ARG A 38 1.66 3.67 -8.47
N ALA A 39 1.28 4.67 -7.67
CA ALA A 39 -0.09 5.15 -7.58
C ALA A 39 -0.59 5.66 -8.94
N ASP A 40 0.21 6.46 -9.66
CA ASP A 40 -0.15 6.91 -11.01
C ASP A 40 -0.34 5.74 -11.99
N THR A 41 0.53 4.71 -11.93
CA THR A 41 0.40 3.51 -12.75
C THR A 41 -0.85 2.70 -12.41
N VAL A 42 -1.10 2.47 -11.13
CA VAL A 42 -2.26 1.72 -10.64
C VAL A 42 -3.55 2.45 -10.97
N GLN A 43 -3.59 3.78 -10.83
CA GLN A 43 -4.76 4.59 -11.20
C GLN A 43 -5.14 4.39 -12.67
N LYS A 44 -4.16 4.45 -13.59
CA LYS A 44 -4.41 4.23 -15.03
C LYS A 44 -4.98 2.83 -15.29
N LYS A 45 -4.41 1.80 -14.65
CA LYS A 45 -4.91 0.42 -14.77
C LYS A 45 -6.33 0.26 -14.22
N PHE A 46 -6.68 1.01 -13.17
CA PHE A 46 -8.05 1.06 -12.64
C PHE A 46 -9.03 1.74 -13.61
N GLU A 47 -8.61 2.81 -14.28
CA GLU A 47 -9.43 3.52 -15.29
C GLU A 47 -9.66 2.66 -16.55
N GLU A 48 -8.71 1.80 -16.90
CA GLU A 48 -8.80 0.84 -18.00
C GLU A 48 -9.60 -0.42 -17.65
N LEU A 49 -10.05 -0.56 -16.39
CA LEU A 49 -10.71 -1.75 -15.89
C LEU A 49 -12.17 -1.77 -16.35
N GLU A 50 -12.47 -2.67 -17.28
CA GLU A 50 -13.84 -2.87 -17.77
C GLU A 50 -14.64 -3.74 -16.80
N LEU A 51 -15.90 -3.35 -16.58
CA LEU A 51 -16.83 -4.19 -15.83
C LEU A 51 -17.08 -5.49 -16.60
N PRO A 52 -17.13 -6.64 -15.92
CA PRO A 52 -17.46 -7.89 -16.57
C PRO A 52 -18.85 -7.82 -17.21
N ALA A 53 -19.00 -8.47 -18.35
CA ALA A 53 -20.31 -8.61 -19.00
C ALA A 53 -21.28 -9.40 -18.10
N ASP A 54 -22.58 -9.11 -18.20
CA ASP A 54 -23.63 -9.74 -17.38
C ASP A 54 -23.67 -11.28 -17.51
N ASP A 55 -23.07 -11.83 -18.57
CA ASP A 55 -22.98 -13.26 -18.86
C ASP A 55 -21.63 -13.91 -18.53
N ASP A 56 -20.71 -13.21 -17.85
CA ASP A 56 -19.45 -13.79 -17.33
C ASP A 56 -19.63 -14.27 -15.87
N PRO A 57 -19.92 -15.56 -15.63
CA PRO A 57 -20.12 -16.09 -14.28
C PRO A 57 -18.88 -15.96 -13.39
N ASP A 58 -17.68 -15.84 -13.96
CA ASP A 58 -16.41 -15.68 -13.23
C ASP A 58 -15.92 -14.22 -13.22
N GLY A 59 -16.68 -13.31 -13.83
CA GLY A 59 -16.25 -11.93 -14.06
C GLY A 59 -15.93 -11.17 -12.78
N LEU A 60 -16.73 -11.37 -11.73
CA LEU A 60 -16.52 -10.73 -10.43
C LEU A 60 -15.25 -11.24 -9.75
N ASP A 61 -14.94 -12.53 -9.85
CA ASP A 61 -13.74 -13.13 -9.24
C ASP A 61 -12.48 -12.66 -9.95
N LYS A 62 -12.48 -12.60 -11.29
CA LYS A 62 -11.38 -12.03 -12.08
C LYS A 62 -11.14 -10.56 -11.71
N MET A 63 -12.21 -9.77 -11.68
CA MET A 63 -12.14 -8.35 -11.32
C MET A 63 -11.62 -8.14 -9.90
N SER A 64 -12.00 -9.02 -8.97
CA SER A 64 -11.48 -9.02 -7.59
C SER A 64 -9.99 -9.36 -7.55
N GLY A 65 -9.55 -10.34 -8.35
CA GLY A 65 -8.15 -10.70 -8.52
C GLY A 65 -7.32 -9.54 -9.07
N THR A 66 -7.80 -8.87 -10.10
CA THR A 66 -7.11 -7.69 -10.67
C THR A 66 -6.96 -6.58 -9.63
N VAL A 67 -8.00 -6.29 -8.85
CA VAL A 67 -7.88 -5.30 -7.76
C VAL A 67 -6.82 -5.71 -6.74
N LYS A 68 -6.78 -6.98 -6.34
CA LYS A 68 -5.74 -7.47 -5.42
C LYS A 68 -4.33 -7.27 -5.99
N GLU A 69 -4.11 -7.62 -7.24
CA GLU A 69 -2.82 -7.44 -7.94
C GLU A 69 -2.40 -5.95 -7.97
N LEU A 70 -3.35 -5.04 -8.20
CA LEU A 70 -3.08 -3.60 -8.19
C LEU A 70 -2.66 -3.08 -6.81
N PHE A 71 -3.22 -3.64 -5.73
CA PHE A 71 -2.78 -3.30 -4.36
C PHE A 71 -1.38 -3.85 -4.06
N ASP A 72 -1.08 -5.07 -4.49
CA ASP A 72 0.27 -5.64 -4.37
C ASP A 72 1.31 -4.80 -5.13
N GLU A 73 0.96 -4.34 -6.35
CA GLU A 73 1.79 -3.46 -7.15
C GLU A 73 1.99 -2.09 -6.48
N LEU A 74 0.92 -1.47 -5.97
CA LEU A 74 0.98 -0.20 -5.25
C LEU A 74 1.98 -0.28 -4.07
N LEU A 75 1.88 -1.36 -3.29
CA LEU A 75 2.70 -1.62 -2.11
C LEU A 75 4.06 -2.26 -2.45
N ASN A 76 4.30 -2.59 -3.72
CA ASN A 76 5.47 -3.33 -4.19
C ASN A 76 5.75 -4.59 -3.34
N THR A 77 4.68 -5.29 -2.96
CA THR A 77 4.71 -6.40 -2.00
C THR A 77 3.68 -7.43 -2.41
N GLN A 78 4.17 -8.55 -2.93
CA GLN A 78 3.31 -9.66 -3.34
C GLN A 78 2.61 -10.30 -2.13
N GLY A 79 1.31 -10.53 -2.25
CA GLY A 79 0.47 -11.13 -1.20
C GLY A 79 0.00 -10.15 -0.13
N ALA A 80 0.33 -8.86 -0.20
CA ALA A 80 -0.17 -7.87 0.75
C ALA A 80 -1.70 -7.75 0.68
N SER A 81 -2.24 -7.83 -0.52
CA SER A 81 -3.68 -7.80 -0.81
C SER A 81 -4.45 -8.95 -0.18
N ASP A 82 -3.84 -10.13 0.02
CA ASP A 82 -4.52 -11.25 0.65
C ASP A 82 -4.84 -10.99 2.12
N ASP A 83 -3.94 -10.32 2.85
CA ASP A 83 -4.20 -9.91 4.22
C ASP A 83 -5.11 -8.67 4.29
N LEU A 84 -5.01 -7.74 3.33
CA LEU A 84 -5.89 -6.56 3.25
C LEU A 84 -7.35 -6.93 2.98
N PHE A 85 -7.58 -7.93 2.13
CA PHE A 85 -8.91 -8.36 1.69
C PHE A 85 -9.34 -9.71 2.27
N LYS A 86 -8.66 -10.18 3.33
CA LYS A 86 -8.89 -11.47 3.98
C LYS A 86 -10.33 -11.72 4.42
N HIS A 87 -11.01 -10.66 4.83
CA HIS A 87 -12.36 -10.74 5.42
C HIS A 87 -13.47 -10.28 4.49
N CYS A 88 -13.15 -9.51 3.45
CA CYS A 88 -14.11 -8.91 2.55
C CYS A 88 -13.57 -8.87 1.13
N ASN A 89 -14.41 -9.22 0.15
CA ASN A 89 -14.10 -9.02 -1.25
C ASN A 89 -13.89 -7.52 -1.53
N PRO A 90 -12.91 -7.10 -2.37
CA PRO A 90 -12.66 -5.69 -2.69
C PRO A 90 -13.88 -4.89 -3.14
N TRP A 91 -14.81 -5.54 -3.85
CA TRP A 91 -16.04 -4.94 -4.40
C TRP A 91 -17.23 -5.03 -3.45
N THR A 92 -17.04 -5.48 -2.21
CA THR A 92 -18.10 -5.46 -1.20
C THR A 92 -18.56 -4.01 -0.96
N PRO A 93 -19.87 -3.71 -1.06
CA PRO A 93 -20.38 -2.39 -0.71
C PRO A 93 -20.08 -2.07 0.77
N TYR A 94 -19.44 -0.95 1.01
CA TYR A 94 -19.14 -0.42 2.33
C TYR A 94 -20.31 0.43 2.83
N LYS A 95 -20.35 0.65 4.16
CA LYS A 95 -21.47 1.30 4.86
C LYS A 95 -21.80 2.73 4.37
N ASP A 96 -20.87 3.39 3.69
CA ASP A 96 -21.02 4.75 3.17
C ASP A 96 -21.34 4.79 1.66
N GLY A 97 -21.57 3.62 1.03
CA GLY A 97 -21.93 3.49 -0.37
C GLY A 97 -20.74 3.33 -1.33
N ARG A 98 -19.50 3.41 -0.82
CA ARG A 98 -18.27 3.12 -1.59
C ARG A 98 -17.97 1.62 -1.62
N PHE A 99 -17.08 1.19 -2.50
CA PHE A 99 -16.53 -0.17 -2.45
C PHE A 99 -15.49 -0.31 -1.34
N PHE A 100 -15.33 -1.53 -0.83
CA PHE A 100 -14.40 -1.83 0.26
C PHE A 100 -12.94 -1.50 -0.10
N CYS A 101 -12.53 -1.69 -1.35
CA CYS A 101 -11.20 -1.31 -1.84
C CYS A 101 -10.93 0.20 -1.69
N GLU A 102 -11.90 1.06 -1.92
CA GLU A 102 -11.76 2.51 -1.73
C GLU A 102 -11.52 2.85 -0.25
N TYR A 103 -12.25 2.19 0.64
CA TYR A 103 -12.03 2.34 2.08
C TYR A 103 -10.62 1.88 2.51
N VAL A 104 -10.14 0.74 1.99
CA VAL A 104 -8.79 0.22 2.28
C VAL A 104 -7.72 1.19 1.77
N LEU A 105 -7.88 1.70 0.54
CA LEU A 105 -6.97 2.67 -0.06
C LEU A 105 -6.88 3.95 0.79
N ASP A 106 -8.01 4.48 1.27
CA ASP A 106 -8.04 5.64 2.17
C ASP A 106 -7.22 5.42 3.45
N GLN A 107 -7.28 4.21 4.04
CA GLN A 107 -6.49 3.90 5.24
C GLN A 107 -5.00 3.82 4.92
N LEU A 108 -4.63 3.19 3.80
CA LEU A 108 -3.25 3.11 3.35
C LEU A 108 -2.66 4.49 3.10
N VAL A 109 -3.37 5.36 2.37
CA VAL A 109 -2.92 6.74 2.10
C VAL A 109 -2.65 7.49 3.39
N LYS A 110 -3.59 7.46 4.35
CA LYS A 110 -3.42 8.12 5.66
C LYS A 110 -2.21 7.60 6.41
N PHE A 111 -2.00 6.28 6.41
CA PHE A 111 -0.85 5.66 7.05
C PHE A 111 0.47 6.10 6.40
N ILE A 112 0.59 5.98 5.07
CA ILE A 112 1.77 6.37 4.29
C ILE A 112 2.08 7.86 4.51
N GLU A 113 1.10 8.74 4.40
CA GLU A 113 1.29 10.17 4.62
C GLU A 113 1.83 10.47 6.03
N SER A 114 1.31 9.79 7.05
CA SER A 114 1.76 9.98 8.43
C SER A 114 3.23 9.58 8.62
N GLU A 115 3.63 8.42 8.10
CA GLU A 115 4.98 7.88 8.19
C GLU A 115 5.98 8.69 7.36
N MET A 116 5.61 9.01 6.12
CA MET A 116 6.45 9.80 5.21
C MET A 116 6.75 11.19 5.79
N ASN A 117 5.75 11.85 6.37
CA ASN A 117 5.94 13.14 7.04
C ASN A 117 6.91 13.06 8.24
N VAL A 118 6.83 11.99 9.05
CA VAL A 118 7.76 11.76 10.17
C VAL A 118 9.19 11.56 9.65
N ARG A 119 9.37 10.79 8.59
CA ARG A 119 10.69 10.45 8.03
C ARG A 119 11.34 11.63 7.31
N ILE A 120 10.57 12.43 6.57
CA ILE A 120 11.06 13.69 5.97
C ILE A 120 11.57 14.65 7.05
N LYS A 121 10.82 14.85 8.14
CA LYS A 121 11.25 15.70 9.27
C LYS A 121 12.57 15.22 9.90
N LYS A 122 12.73 13.91 10.08
CA LYS A 122 13.98 13.31 10.60
C LYS A 122 15.14 13.52 9.64
N SER A 123 14.95 13.32 8.34
CA SER A 123 15.97 13.54 7.30
C SER A 123 16.42 15.00 7.22
N THR A 124 15.48 15.96 7.19
CA THR A 124 15.80 17.39 7.20
C THR A 124 16.56 17.80 8.46
N SER A 125 16.19 17.27 9.63
CA SER A 125 16.90 17.52 10.89
C SER A 125 18.34 16.97 10.87
N ARG A 126 18.55 15.78 10.31
CA ARG A 126 19.88 15.19 10.12
C ARG A 126 20.74 16.01 9.17
N LEU A 127 20.18 16.45 8.03
CA LEU A 127 20.87 17.30 7.07
C LEU A 127 21.30 18.63 7.71
N ARG A 128 20.44 19.26 8.52
CA ARG A 128 20.77 20.49 9.25
C ARG A 128 21.91 20.26 10.25
N ASN A 129 21.84 19.20 11.05
CA ASN A 129 22.91 18.86 11.99
C ASN A 129 24.23 18.52 11.28
N TYR A 130 24.16 17.95 10.07
CA TYR A 130 25.34 17.70 9.25
C TYR A 130 25.95 19.01 8.74
N THR A 131 25.16 19.90 8.12
CA THR A 131 25.67 21.18 7.60
C THR A 131 26.20 22.13 8.68
N GLU A 132 25.66 22.08 9.91
CA GLU A 132 26.20 22.82 11.06
C GLU A 132 27.57 22.30 11.53
N LYS A 133 27.82 20.99 11.42
CA LYS A 133 29.12 20.40 11.78
C LYS A 133 30.25 20.82 10.83
N TYR A 134 29.95 21.10 9.56
CA TYR A 134 30.92 21.53 8.55
C TYR A 134 31.02 23.05 8.36
N ARG A 135 30.25 23.83 9.14
CA ARG A 135 30.35 25.29 9.21
C ARG A 135 31.23 25.79 10.36
N LYS A 136 31.92 24.88 11.07
CA LYS A 136 32.93 25.19 12.09
C LYS A 136 34.34 25.17 11.51
#